data_AF-A0A1S4CV92-F1
#
_entry.id   AF-A0A1S4CV92-F1
#
_cell.length_a   1.000
_cell.length_b   1.000
_cell.length_c   1.000
_cell.angle_alpha   90.00
_cell.angle_beta   90.00
_cell.angle_gamma   90.00
#
_symmetry.space_group_name_H-M   'P 1'
#
loop_
_entity.id
_entity.type
_entity.pdbx_description
1 polymer ?
#
loop_
_entity_poly.entity_id
_entity_poly.type
_entity_poly.pdbx_seq_one_letter_code
_entity_poly.pdbx_strand_id
1 'polypeptide(L)'
;MLKETSLLNSISSQFKGALTSPAGRKKLIDSMEGILHGTQQKLEKVQIALESEQKAREALKATHAAAVSEQRHYNSILKAFQVECARNERLRVQNSQVHLPS
;
A
#
# COMPACT_ATOMS: atom_id res chain seq x y z
N MET A 1 -1.00 5.74 22.67
CA MET A 1 -1.56 6.46 23.82
C MET A 1 -1.31 5.79 25.16
N LEU A 2 -1.89 4.63 25.54
CA LEU A 2 -1.71 4.08 26.90
C LEU A 2 -0.24 3.97 27.37
N LYS A 3 0.66 3.51 26.50
CA LYS A 3 2.10 3.40 26.82
C LYS A 3 2.78 4.77 27.00
N GLU A 4 2.42 5.77 26.19
CA GLU A 4 2.98 7.13 26.29
C GLU A 4 2.46 7.84 27.54
N THR A 5 1.17 7.71 27.84
CA THR A 5 0.57 8.25 29.06
C THR A 5 1.20 7.63 30.31
N SER A 6 1.40 6.31 30.33
CA SER A 6 2.12 5.65 31.44
C SER A 6 3.56 6.14 31.58
N LEU A 7 4.26 6.38 30.48
CA LEU A 7 5.62 6.93 30.50
C LEU A 7 5.64 8.34 31.10
N LEU A 8 4.74 9.23 30.65
CA LEU A 8 4.63 10.60 31.15
C LEU A 8 4.29 10.63 32.64
N ASN A 9 3.38 9.76 33.08
CA ASN A 9 3.03 9.63 34.49
C ASN A 9 4.23 9.13 35.33
N SER A 10 5.00 8.18 34.81
CA SER A 10 6.22 7.69 35.47
C SER A 10 7.27 8.80 35.62
N ILE A 11 7.51 9.58 34.56
CA ILE A 11 8.44 10.72 34.60
C ILE A 11 7.98 11.75 35.63
N SER A 12 6.70 12.14 35.58
CA SER A 12 6.12 13.13 36.48
C SER A 12 6.24 12.72 37.96
N SER A 13 5.93 11.46 38.28
CA SER A 13 6.01 10.90 39.62
C SER A 13 7.44 10.91 40.19
N GLN A 14 8.42 10.55 39.35
CA GLN A 14 9.82 10.43 39.78
C GLN A 14 10.58 11.76 39.76
N PHE A 15 10.09 12.77 39.04
CA PHE A 15 10.78 14.03 38.77
C PHE A 15 11.24 14.76 40.04
N LYS A 16 10.31 15.04 40.97
CA LYS A 16 10.63 15.77 42.21
C LYS A 16 11.63 15.01 43.08
N GLY A 17 11.47 13.68 43.19
CA GLY A 17 12.36 12.82 43.96
C GLY A 17 13.78 12.81 43.38
N ALA A 18 13.92 12.71 42.06
CA ALA A 18 15.20 12.71 41.38
C ALA A 18 15.98 14.02 41.57
N LEU A 19 15.31 15.18 41.67
CA LEU A 19 15.99 16.47 41.82
C LEU A 19 16.68 16.69 43.18
N THR A 20 16.27 15.95 44.21
CA THR A 20 16.75 16.09 45.59
C THR A 20 18.23 15.78 45.79
N SER A 21 18.88 15.07 44.84
CA SER A 21 20.29 14.70 44.94
C SER A 21 21.02 14.79 43.59
N PRO A 22 22.33 15.05 43.58
CA PRO A 22 23.14 14.99 42.35
C PRO A 22 23.03 13.64 41.63
N ALA A 23 23.04 12.53 42.37
CA ALA A 23 22.92 11.19 41.80
C ALA A 23 21.54 10.94 41.17
N GLY A 24 20.47 11.44 41.81
CA GLY A 24 19.11 11.38 41.25
C GLY A 24 18.98 12.19 39.97
N ARG A 25 19.56 13.38 39.90
CA ARG A 25 19.58 14.22 38.69
C ARG A 25 20.29 13.53 37.54
N LYS A 26 21.45 12.90 37.80
CA LYS A 26 22.17 12.13 36.79
C LYS A 26 21.33 10.98 36.23
N LYS A 27 20.71 10.17 37.10
CA LYS A 27 19.83 9.08 36.67
C LYS A 27 18.64 9.56 35.83
N LEU A 28 18.07 10.71 36.17
CA LEU A 28 16.98 11.31 35.39
C LEU A 28 17.45 11.69 33.97
N ILE A 29 18.63 12.31 33.86
CA ILE A 29 19.25 12.63 32.56
C ILE A 29 19.49 11.35 31.76
N ASP A 30 20.17 10.36 32.34
CA ASP A 30 20.47 9.09 31.67
C ASP A 30 19.17 8.39 31.20
N SER A 31 18.09 8.45 32.01
CA SER A 31 16.77 7.93 31.63
C SER A 31 16.13 8.70 30.47
N MET A 32 16.21 10.03 30.46
CA MET A 32 15.68 10.85 29.37
C MET A 32 16.44 10.61 28.06
N GLU A 33 17.76 10.48 28.12
CA GLU A 33 18.59 10.11 26.97
C GLU A 33 18.20 8.75 26.41
N GLY A 34 17.95 7.75 27.27
CA GLY A 34 17.46 6.44 26.87
C GLY A 34 16.11 6.49 26.15
N ILE A 35 15.16 7.30 26.65
CA ILE A 35 13.85 7.51 26.02
C ILE A 35 14.00 8.19 24.65
N LEU A 36 14.83 9.22 24.57
CA LEU A 36 15.11 9.94 23.32
C LEU A 36 15.71 8.99 22.28
N HIS A 37 16.71 8.20 22.67
CA HIS A 37 17.35 7.24 21.78
C HIS A 37 16.37 6.17 21.30
N GLY A 38 15.58 5.58 22.21
CA GLY A 38 14.55 4.61 21.83
C GLY A 38 13.47 5.19 20.90
N THR A 39 13.11 6.46 21.09
CA THR A 39 12.16 7.16 20.22
C THR A 39 12.75 7.39 18.83
N GLN A 40 14.02 7.82 18.75
CA GLN A 40 14.73 8.03 17.49
C GLN A 40 14.86 6.72 16.69
N GLN A 41 15.25 5.62 17.34
CA GLN A 41 15.32 4.30 16.71
C GLN A 41 13.95 3.84 16.19
N LYS A 42 12.88 4.07 16.96
CA LYS A 42 11.53 3.71 16.54
C LYS A 42 11.09 4.54 15.34
N LEU A 43 11.38 5.84 15.35
CA LEU A 43 11.07 6.74 14.23
C LEU A 43 11.78 6.28 12.95
N GLU A 44 13.07 5.97 13.03
CA GLU A 44 13.86 5.46 11.89
C GLU A 44 13.25 4.17 11.33
N LYS A 45 12.91 3.20 12.19
CA LYS A 45 12.26 1.94 11.76
C LYS A 45 10.92 2.19 11.06
N VAL A 46 10.11 3.10 11.59
CA VAL A 46 8.81 3.45 10.99
C VAL A 46 9.02 4.14 9.63
N GLN A 47 10.01 5.02 9.51
CA GLN A 47 10.34 5.70 8.27
C GLN A 47 10.79 4.70 7.18
N ILE A 48 11.67 3.77 7.53
CA ILE A 48 12.11 2.69 6.61
C ILE A 48 10.91 1.83 6.18
N ALA A 49 10.05 1.43 7.12
CA ALA A 49 8.86 0.64 6.81
C ALA A 49 7.91 1.40 5.87
N LEU A 50 7.69 2.69 6.13
CA LEU A 50 6.87 3.56 5.30
C LEU A 50 7.40 3.66 3.88
N GLU A 51 8.71 3.87 3.70
CA GLU A 51 9.34 3.92 2.38
C GLU A 51 9.22 2.59 1.63
N SER A 52 9.38 1.47 2.33
CA SER A 52 9.22 0.13 1.74
C SER A 52 7.78 -0.11 1.25
N GLU A 53 6.80 0.29 2.05
CA GLU A 53 5.38 0.14 1.71
C GLU A 53 4.99 1.08 0.56
N GLN A 54 5.52 2.31 0.52
CA GLN A 54 5.30 3.23 -0.59
C GLN A 54 5.82 2.65 -1.91
N LYS A 55 7.02 2.07 -1.92
CA LYS A 55 7.57 1.38 -3.10
C LYS A 55 6.73 0.19 -3.51
N ALA A 56 6.30 -0.65 -2.57
CA ALA A 56 5.43 -1.79 -2.84
C ALA A 56 4.08 -1.36 -3.45
N ARG A 57 3.48 -0.30 -2.90
CA ARG A 57 2.24 0.29 -3.41
C ARG A 57 2.40 0.84 -4.83
N GLU A 58 3.51 1.51 -5.13
CA GLU A 58 3.79 2.04 -6.46
C GLU A 58 3.98 0.93 -7.50
N ALA A 59 4.74 -0.11 -7.14
CA ALA A 59 4.90 -1.29 -7.98
C ALA A 59 3.55 -1.96 -8.27
N LEU A 60 2.72 -2.17 -7.24
CA LEU A 60 1.39 -2.75 -7.39
C LEU A 60 0.46 -1.88 -8.25
N LYS A 61 0.54 -0.56 -8.10
CA LYS A 61 -0.24 0.38 -8.92
C LYS A 61 0.16 0.27 -10.40
N ALA A 62 1.45 0.14 -10.68
CA ALA A 62 1.95 -0.02 -12.04
C ALA A 62 1.52 -1.36 -12.67
N THR A 63 1.62 -2.47 -11.93
CA THR A 63 1.18 -3.79 -12.42
C THR A 63 -0.33 -3.82 -12.65
N HIS A 64 -1.12 -3.22 -11.76
CA HIS A 64 -2.56 -3.09 -11.94
C HIS A 64 -2.90 -2.26 -13.19
N ALA A 65 -2.23 -1.13 -13.42
CA ALA A 65 -2.45 -0.32 -14.61
C ALA A 65 -2.14 -1.08 -15.90
N ALA A 66 -1.05 -1.88 -15.91
CA ALA A 66 -0.69 -2.73 -17.04
C ALA A 66 -1.76 -3.81 -17.30
N ALA A 67 -2.21 -4.51 -16.25
CA ALA A 67 -3.25 -5.53 -16.36
C ALA A 67 -4.58 -4.94 -16.88
N VAL A 68 -4.98 -3.75 -16.42
CA VAL A 68 -6.17 -3.06 -16.91
C VAL A 68 -6.03 -2.69 -18.39
N SER A 69 -4.85 -2.23 -18.82
CA SER A 69 -4.58 -1.92 -20.23
C SER A 69 -4.70 -3.17 -21.11
N GLU A 70 -4.10 -4.27 -20.67
CA GLU A 70 -4.17 -5.57 -21.36
C GLU A 70 -5.62 -6.09 -21.43
N GLN A 71 -6.36 -6.03 -20.33
CA GLN A 71 -7.78 -6.38 -20.31
C GLN A 71 -8.59 -5.56 -21.31
N ARG A 72 -8.34 -4.25 -21.42
CA ARG A 72 -9.01 -3.38 -22.41
C ARG A 72 -8.64 -3.80 -23.84
N HIS A 73 -7.38 -4.15 -24.08
CA HIS A 73 -6.92 -4.61 -25.38
C HIS A 73 -7.62 -5.91 -25.80
N TYR A 74 -7.65 -6.93 -24.94
CA TYR A 74 -8.37 -8.17 -25.22
C TYR A 74 -9.87 -7.96 -25.45
N ASN A 75 -10.52 -7.11 -24.65
CA ASN A 75 -11.92 -6.77 -24.87
C ASN A 75 -12.17 -6.13 -26.23
N SER A 76 -11.25 -5.28 -26.72
CA SER A 76 -11.33 -4.69 -28.05
C SER A 76 -11.25 -5.75 -29.14
N ILE A 77 -10.27 -6.66 -29.04
CA ILE A 77 -10.10 -7.77 -29.98
C ILE A 77 -11.33 -8.67 -30.00
N LEU A 78 -11.86 -9.05 -28.83
CA LEU A 78 -13.04 -9.89 -28.71
C LEU A 78 -14.26 -9.25 -29.38
N LYS A 79 -14.46 -7.94 -29.20
CA LYS A 79 -15.54 -7.21 -29.87
C LYS A 79 -15.37 -7.20 -31.38
N ALA A 80 -14.16 -6.96 -31.88
CA ALA A 80 -13.87 -7.00 -33.31
C ALA A 80 -14.12 -8.39 -33.90
N PHE A 81 -13.67 -9.44 -33.19
CA PHE A 81 -13.91 -10.83 -33.58
C PHE A 81 -15.41 -11.17 -33.64
N GLN A 82 -16.20 -10.75 -32.64
CA GLN A 82 -17.65 -10.94 -32.64
C GLN A 82 -18.34 -10.29 -33.84
N VAL A 83 -17.90 -9.08 -34.23
CA VAL A 83 -18.41 -8.38 -35.42
C VAL A 83 -18.11 -9.19 -36.69
N GLU A 84 -16.89 -9.70 -36.82
CA GLU A 84 -16.49 -10.53 -37.96
C GLU A 84 -17.23 -11.86 -38.01
N CYS A 85 -17.46 -12.53 -36.87
CA CYS A 85 -18.31 -13.72 -36.79
C CYS A 85 -19.73 -13.43 -37.26
N ALA A 86 -20.34 -12.33 -36.79
CA ALA A 86 -21.68 -11.93 -37.19
C ALA A 86 -21.76 -11.57 -38.69
N ARG A 87 -20.68 -11.03 -39.28
CA ARG A 87 -20.58 -10.79 -40.72
C ARG A 87 -20.48 -12.10 -41.50
N ASN A 88 -19.63 -13.02 -41.04
CA ASN A 88 -19.44 -14.33 -41.67
C ASN A 88 -20.76 -15.13 -41.70
N GLU A 89 -21.48 -15.18 -40.57
CA GLU A 89 -22.75 -15.90 -40.50
C GLU A 89 -23.80 -15.33 -41.45
N ARG A 90 -23.89 -14.00 -41.58
CA ARG A 90 -24.76 -13.35 -42.58
C ARG A 90 -24.40 -13.75 -44.02
N LEU A 91 -23.12 -13.79 -44.35
CA LEU A 91 -22.64 -14.20 -45.67
C LEU A 91 -22.93 -15.68 -45.96
N ARG A 92 -22.84 -16.55 -44.94
CA ARG A 92 -23.20 -17.97 -45.08
C ARG A 92 -24.67 -18.15 -45.39
N VAL A 93 -25.55 -17.48 -44.65
CA VAL A 93 -27.00 -17.53 -44.90
C VAL A 93 -27.34 -17.07 -46.32
N GLN A 94 -26.74 -15.97 -46.79
CA GLN A 94 -26.96 -15.46 -48.15
C GLN A 94 -26.51 -16.47 -49.22
N ASN A 95 -25.31 -17.05 -49.09
CA ASN A 95 -24.80 -18.04 -50.05
C ASN A 95 -25.67 -19.30 -50.09
N SER A 96 -26.22 -19.74 -48.95
CA SER A 96 -27.12 -20.89 -48.91
C SER A 96 -28.47 -20.63 -49.60
N GLN A 97 -28.96 -19.38 -49.60
CA GLN A 97 -30.20 -19.02 -50.29
C GLN A 97 -30.05 -18.94 -51.81
N VAL A 98 -28.85 -18.60 -52.31
CA VAL A 98 -28.54 -18.55 -53.75
C VAL A 98 -28.44 -19.97 -54.37
N HIS A 99 -28.31 -21.01 -53.56
CA HIS A 99 -28.17 -22.40 -54.01
C HIS A 99 -29.48 -23.23 -54.01
N LEU A 100 -30.64 -22.60 -53.82
CA LEU A 100 -31.93 -23.26 -54.03
C LEU A 100 -32.27 -23.23 -55.54
N PRO A 101 -32.32 -24.39 -56.23
CA PRO A 101 -32.61 -24.43 -57.65
C PRO A 101 -34.10 -24.13 -57.88
N SER A 102 -34.37 -23.15 -58.74
CA SER A 102 -35.65 -22.95 -59.43
C SER A 102 -35.86 -23.99 -60.52
#